data_AF-A0A662TAG8-F1
#
_entry.id   AF-A0A662TAG8-F1
#
_cell.length_a   1.000
_cell.length_b   1.000
_cell.length_c   1.000
_cell.angle_alpha   90.00
_cell.angle_beta   90.00
_cell.angle_gamma   90.00
#
_symmetry.space_group_name_H-M   'P 1'
#
loop_
_entity.id
_entity.type
_entity.pdbx_description
1 polymer ?
#
loop_
_entity_poly.entity_id
_entity_poly.type
_entity_poly.pdbx_seq_one_letter_code
_entity_poly.pdbx_strand_id
1 'polypeptide(L)'
;MGAGGRDFHNFNVYFRDNPEFEVVAFTMGQIPFAENRIYPPELAGDLYPNGIPIYPEDMIVDLIKKYDVDDVYFSYSDVSHVYVMNRASMVNSAGASFHLLGFKDTMLKSEIPVVAVVAIRTGSGKSPVSRYTSKVLRGLGLKVGIIRHPMAYGDLRKKRVMKLSSIDDLDRYDLTIEEKEDYEP
;
A
#
# COMPACT_ATOMS: atom_id res chain seq x y z
N MET A 1 -5.94 5.64 7.50
CA MET A 1 -6.88 5.88 6.39
C MET A 1 -6.15 5.82 5.05
N GLY A 2 -6.53 4.95 4.12
CA GLY A 2 -5.81 4.79 2.86
C GLY A 2 -6.54 3.93 1.83
N ALA A 3 -5.87 3.68 0.71
CA ALA A 3 -6.30 2.69 -0.28
C ALA A 3 -5.09 2.20 -1.07
N GLY A 4 -5.27 1.08 -1.79
CA GLY A 4 -4.31 0.61 -2.78
C GLY A 4 -2.98 0.10 -2.20
N GLY A 5 -2.93 -0.27 -0.92
CA GLY A 5 -1.79 -0.93 -0.29
C GLY A 5 -0.73 -0.02 0.32
N ARG A 6 -0.76 1.30 0.07
CA ARG A 6 0.17 2.25 0.70
C ARG A 6 -0.03 2.35 2.21
N ASP A 7 -1.27 2.23 2.69
CA ASP A 7 -1.59 2.10 4.11
C ASP A 7 -0.95 0.86 4.74
N PHE A 8 -1.04 -0.30 4.10
CA PHE A 8 -0.35 -1.51 4.57
C PHE A 8 1.17 -1.37 4.51
N HIS A 9 1.70 -0.70 3.48
CA HIS A 9 3.14 -0.39 3.41
C HIS A 9 3.57 0.50 4.58
N ASN A 10 2.89 1.61 4.81
CA ASN A 10 3.15 2.53 5.91
C ASN A 10 3.07 1.80 7.28
N PHE A 11 2.07 0.95 7.46
CA PHE A 11 1.97 0.06 8.62
C PHE A 11 3.23 -0.80 8.79
N ASN A 12 3.60 -1.55 7.76
CA ASN A 12 4.71 -2.49 7.83
C ASN A 12 6.07 -1.85 8.13
N VAL A 13 6.30 -0.62 7.68
CA VAL A 13 7.61 0.05 7.83
C VAL A 13 7.69 0.96 9.06
N TYR A 14 6.56 1.50 9.53
CA TYR A 14 6.56 2.52 10.59
C TYR A 14 5.87 2.07 11.87
N PHE A 15 4.81 1.26 11.78
CA PHE A 15 3.94 0.95 12.93
C PHE A 15 4.06 -0.48 13.44
N ARG A 16 4.30 -1.46 12.56
CA ARG A 16 4.13 -2.90 12.84
C ARG A 16 4.83 -3.37 14.11
N ASP A 17 6.08 -2.96 14.29
CA ASP A 17 6.96 -3.39 15.38
C ASP A 17 7.22 -2.24 16.38
N ASN A 18 6.39 -1.19 16.37
CA ASN A 18 6.55 0.00 17.21
C ASN A 18 5.53 -0.02 18.37
N PRO A 19 5.97 -0.27 19.63
CA PRO A 19 5.07 -0.35 20.78
C PRO A 19 4.52 1.00 21.23
N GLU A 20 5.00 2.13 20.68
CA GLU A 20 4.42 3.46 20.95
C GLU A 20 3.07 3.66 20.24
N PHE A 21 2.68 2.76 19.33
CA PHE A 21 1.44 2.84 18.59
C PHE A 21 0.62 1.55 18.70
N GLU A 22 -0.69 1.71 18.86
CA GLU A 22 -1.67 0.65 18.67
C GLU A 22 -2.54 0.98 17.44
N VAL A 23 -2.32 0.27 16.34
CA VAL A 23 -3.11 0.45 15.12
C VAL A 23 -4.41 -0.35 15.25
N VAL A 24 -5.47 0.33 15.67
CA VAL A 24 -6.78 -0.29 15.95
C VAL A 24 -7.59 -0.64 14.70
N ALA A 25 -7.34 0.03 13.57
CA ALA A 25 -8.07 -0.19 12.32
C ALA A 25 -7.36 0.39 11.10
N PHE A 26 -7.57 -0.27 9.96
CA PHE A 26 -7.45 0.35 8.64
C PHE A 26 -8.82 0.85 8.17
N THR A 27 -8.80 1.83 7.27
CA THR A 27 -10.01 2.23 6.53
C THR A 27 -9.70 2.30 5.05
N MET A 28 -10.63 1.86 4.21
CA MET A 28 -10.45 1.80 2.77
C MET A 28 -11.64 2.43 2.02
N GLY A 29 -11.36 3.26 1.01
CA GLY A 29 -12.37 4.00 0.26
C GLY A 29 -13.24 3.10 -0.62
N GLN A 30 -12.65 2.37 -1.56
CA GLN A 30 -13.35 1.37 -2.38
C GLN A 30 -12.89 -0.02 -1.95
N ILE A 31 -13.83 -0.93 -1.71
CA ILE A 31 -13.52 -2.32 -1.34
C ILE A 31 -14.05 -3.26 -2.43
N PRO A 32 -13.35 -3.40 -3.56
CA PRO A 32 -13.55 -4.56 -4.42
C PRO A 32 -12.95 -5.78 -3.70
N PHE A 33 -13.77 -6.82 -3.48
CA PHE A 33 -13.32 -8.21 -3.24
C PHE A 33 -12.54 -8.55 -1.96
N ALA A 34 -12.69 -7.82 -0.85
CA ALA A 34 -12.12 -8.25 0.44
C ALA A 34 -13.12 -9.10 1.24
N GLU A 35 -13.12 -10.41 1.00
CA GLU A 35 -13.69 -11.38 1.95
C GLU A 35 -12.87 -11.35 3.25
N ASN A 36 -13.54 -11.19 4.40
CA ASN A 36 -12.96 -11.11 5.75
C ASN A 36 -11.92 -9.99 5.93
N ARG A 37 -12.45 -8.78 6.16
CA ARG A 37 -11.78 -7.49 6.32
C ARG A 37 -10.84 -7.39 7.53
N ILE A 38 -9.82 -8.23 7.58
CA ILE A 38 -8.77 -8.19 8.58
C ILE A 38 -7.45 -8.21 7.83
N TYR A 39 -6.60 -7.23 8.09
CA TYR A 39 -5.19 -7.31 7.72
C TYR A 39 -4.58 -8.50 8.48
N PRO A 40 -4.07 -9.52 7.78
CA PRO A 40 -3.86 -10.83 8.35
C PRO A 40 -2.80 -10.81 9.47
N PRO A 41 -3.02 -11.53 10.59
CA PRO A 41 -2.06 -11.60 11.69
C PRO A 41 -0.69 -12.10 11.24
N GLU A 42 -0.64 -12.98 10.23
CA GLU A 42 0.62 -13.50 9.67
C GLU A 42 1.48 -12.42 8.99
N LEU A 43 0.90 -11.24 8.68
CA LEU A 43 1.63 -10.07 8.16
C LEU A 43 1.68 -8.92 9.18
N ALA A 44 0.90 -8.99 10.27
CA ALA A 44 0.70 -7.89 11.21
C ALA A 44 1.77 -7.80 12.31
N GLY A 45 2.64 -8.81 12.45
CA GLY A 45 3.68 -8.84 13.48
C GLY A 45 3.15 -9.22 14.87
N ASP A 46 4.07 -9.35 15.83
CA ASP A 46 3.77 -9.95 17.15
C ASP A 46 2.84 -9.09 18.00
N LEU A 47 2.79 -7.77 17.76
CA LEU A 47 1.92 -6.85 18.47
C LEU A 47 0.43 -6.99 18.06
N TYR A 48 0.14 -7.68 16.95
CA TYR A 48 -1.21 -7.77 16.37
C TYR A 48 -1.60 -9.23 16.09
N PRO A 49 -1.68 -10.10 17.12
CA PRO A 49 -1.90 -11.55 16.96
C PRO A 49 -3.26 -11.92 16.34
N ASN A 50 -4.22 -11.00 16.38
CA ASN A 50 -5.56 -11.18 15.80
C ASN A 50 -5.71 -10.48 14.44
N GLY A 51 -4.64 -9.87 13.91
CA GLY A 51 -4.68 -8.98 12.76
C GLY A 51 -5.33 -7.64 13.10
N ILE A 52 -5.57 -6.83 12.07
CA ILE A 52 -6.12 -5.47 12.22
C ILE A 52 -7.38 -5.34 11.37
N PRO A 53 -8.54 -4.95 11.93
CA PRO A 53 -9.77 -4.83 11.16
C PRO A 53 -9.69 -3.73 10.11
N ILE A 54 -10.36 -3.93 8.99
CA ILE A 54 -10.44 -3.01 7.86
C ILE A 54 -11.89 -2.55 7.70
N TYR A 55 -12.15 -1.26 7.81
CA TYR A 55 -13.49 -0.68 7.70
C TYR A 55 -13.65 0.15 6.41
N PRO A 56 -14.90 0.41 5.97
CA PRO A 56 -15.09 1.44 4.96
C PRO A 56 -14.67 2.81 5.51
N GLU A 57 -14.16 3.68 4.63
CA GLU A 57 -13.68 5.01 5.04
C GLU A 57 -14.77 5.93 5.59
N ASP A 58 -16.02 5.78 5.16
CA ASP A 58 -17.13 6.61 5.66
C ASP A 58 -17.42 6.42 7.16
N MET A 59 -16.99 5.30 7.74
CA MET A 59 -17.10 5.01 9.16
C MET A 59 -16.07 5.75 10.03
N ILE A 60 -15.12 6.51 9.46
CA ILE A 60 -13.97 7.07 10.21
C ILE A 60 -14.38 7.89 11.44
N VAL A 61 -15.46 8.69 11.37
CA VAL A 61 -15.93 9.48 12.52
C VAL A 61 -16.45 8.58 13.65
N ASP A 62 -17.15 7.50 13.30
CA ASP A 62 -17.66 6.54 14.28
C ASP A 62 -16.53 5.69 14.86
N LEU A 63 -15.54 5.33 14.05
CA LEU A 63 -14.36 4.58 14.49
C LEU A 63 -13.51 5.40 15.46
N ILE A 64 -13.30 6.69 15.20
CA ILE A 64 -12.59 7.59 16.12
C ILE A 64 -13.24 7.56 17.51
N LYS A 65 -14.57 7.68 17.58
CA LYS A 65 -15.30 7.64 18.85
C LYS A 65 -15.33 6.25 19.49
N LYS A 66 -15.50 5.20 18.69
CA LYS A 66 -15.62 3.82 19.16
C LYS A 66 -14.32 3.32 19.79
N TYR A 67 -13.19 3.66 19.19
CA TYR A 67 -11.87 3.20 19.61
C TYR A 67 -11.07 4.25 20.39
N ASP A 68 -11.66 5.43 20.66
CA ASP A 68 -10.99 6.56 21.31
C ASP A 68 -9.65 6.91 20.63
N VAL A 69 -9.69 7.10 19.32
CA VAL A 69 -8.48 7.23 18.48
C VAL A 69 -7.82 8.60 18.69
N ASP A 70 -6.53 8.59 19.05
CA ASP A 70 -5.72 9.80 19.16
C ASP A 70 -5.26 10.33 17.78
N ASP A 71 -4.82 9.44 16.88
CA ASP A 71 -4.15 9.80 15.64
C ASP A 71 -4.71 9.07 14.41
N VAL A 72 -4.96 9.82 13.33
CA VAL A 72 -5.29 9.27 12.02
C VAL A 72 -4.20 9.59 11.01
N TYR A 73 -3.52 8.54 10.55
CA TYR A 73 -2.50 8.63 9.50
C TYR A 73 -3.11 8.46 8.11
N PHE A 74 -2.92 9.46 7.26
CA PHE A 74 -3.40 9.50 5.89
C PHE A 74 -2.39 8.89 4.91
N SER A 75 -2.83 7.92 4.13
CA SER A 75 -1.96 7.08 3.28
C SER A 75 -2.38 7.00 1.81
N TYR A 76 -3.23 7.90 1.30
CA TYR A 76 -3.46 7.98 -0.16
C TYR A 76 -2.30 8.71 -0.86
N SER A 77 -2.08 8.40 -2.15
CA SER A 77 -1.04 9.02 -2.98
C SER A 77 -1.54 9.79 -4.19
N ASP A 78 -2.80 9.58 -4.60
CA ASP A 78 -3.35 10.00 -5.89
C ASP A 78 -4.67 10.79 -5.73
N VAL A 79 -4.75 11.62 -4.70
CA VAL A 79 -5.92 12.47 -4.41
C VAL A 79 -5.60 13.96 -4.55
N SER A 80 -6.63 14.77 -4.71
CA SER A 80 -6.47 16.23 -4.74
C SER A 80 -6.12 16.78 -3.34
N HIS A 81 -5.43 17.91 -3.30
CA HIS A 81 -5.20 18.65 -2.06
C HIS A 81 -6.50 18.92 -1.29
N VAL A 82 -7.59 19.26 -2.00
CA VAL A 82 -8.91 19.49 -1.39
C VAL A 82 -9.43 18.25 -0.68
N TYR A 83 -9.25 17.07 -1.27
CA TYR A 83 -9.63 15.81 -0.62
C TYR A 83 -8.89 15.61 0.70
N VAL A 84 -7.56 15.80 0.69
CA VAL A 84 -6.72 15.66 1.90
C VAL A 84 -7.20 16.60 2.99
N MET A 85 -7.42 17.88 2.66
CA MET A 85 -7.83 18.88 3.65
C MET A 85 -9.25 18.68 4.17
N ASN A 86 -10.17 18.17 3.35
CA ASN A 86 -11.50 17.78 3.80
C ASN A 86 -11.43 16.64 4.82
N ARG A 87 -10.58 15.63 4.58
CA ARG A 87 -10.40 14.52 5.52
C ARG A 87 -9.72 14.95 6.81
N ALA A 88 -8.72 15.82 6.72
CA ALA A 88 -8.07 16.40 7.90
C ALA A 88 -9.07 17.17 8.77
N SER A 89 -9.90 18.01 8.15
CA SER A 89 -10.92 18.78 8.87
C SER A 89 -11.94 17.88 9.56
N MET A 90 -12.37 16.82 8.88
CA MET A 90 -13.31 15.83 9.44
C MET A 90 -12.70 15.07 10.63
N VAL A 91 -11.47 14.56 10.49
CA VAL A 91 -10.73 13.88 11.57
C VAL A 91 -10.57 14.79 12.79
N ASN A 92 -10.07 16.02 12.59
CA ASN A 92 -9.88 16.98 13.66
C ASN A 92 -11.20 17.34 14.36
N SER A 93 -12.30 17.48 13.61
CA SER A 93 -13.62 17.75 14.19
C SER A 93 -14.19 16.59 15.02
N ALA A 94 -13.70 15.36 14.78
CA ALA A 94 -14.06 14.18 15.55
C ALA A 94 -13.18 13.98 16.81
N GLY A 95 -12.13 14.79 17.00
CA GLY A 95 -11.28 14.79 18.20
C GLY A 95 -9.87 14.23 18.02
N ALA A 96 -9.58 13.54 16.90
CA ALA A 96 -8.28 12.95 16.62
C ALA A 96 -7.35 13.92 15.86
N SER A 97 -6.04 13.72 15.96
CA SER A 97 -5.04 14.42 15.17
C SER A 97 -4.88 13.80 13.78
N PHE A 98 -4.62 14.63 12.78
CA PHE A 98 -4.41 14.18 11.40
C PHE A 98 -2.93 14.27 10.99
N HIS A 99 -2.39 13.18 10.46
CA HIS A 99 -0.96 13.07 10.13
C HIS A 99 -0.70 12.63 8.69
N LEU A 100 0.43 13.10 8.15
CA LEU A 100 1.00 12.68 6.87
C LEU A 100 2.43 12.22 7.10
N LEU A 101 2.69 10.93 6.88
CA LEU A 101 4.05 10.39 6.99
C LEU A 101 4.95 10.89 5.86
N GLY A 102 6.17 11.28 6.23
CA GLY A 102 7.20 11.69 5.29
C GLY A 102 7.86 10.49 4.60
N PHE A 103 8.69 10.79 3.59
CA PHE A 103 9.46 9.74 2.92
C PHE A 103 10.50 9.08 3.83
N LYS A 104 11.03 9.81 4.84
CA LYS A 104 12.01 9.26 5.79
C LYS A 104 11.42 8.13 6.63
N ASP A 105 10.13 8.20 6.90
CA ASP A 105 9.39 7.25 7.72
C ASP A 105 8.92 6.04 6.90
N THR A 106 8.78 6.22 5.57
CA THR A 106 8.10 5.25 4.70
C THR A 106 9.00 4.64 3.63
N MET A 107 10.22 5.13 3.41
CA MET A 107 11.13 4.55 2.41
C MET A 107 11.89 3.34 2.96
N LEU A 108 11.94 2.27 2.15
CA LEU A 108 12.85 1.16 2.37
C LEU A 108 14.28 1.55 2.02
N LYS A 109 15.25 1.09 2.82
CA LYS A 109 16.67 1.22 2.50
C LYS A 109 17.03 0.22 1.42
N SER A 110 17.75 0.67 0.40
CA SER A 110 18.27 -0.19 -0.67
C SER A 110 19.80 -0.24 -0.61
N GLU A 111 20.35 -1.45 -0.73
CA GLU A 111 21.80 -1.68 -0.86
C GLU A 111 22.28 -1.55 -2.31
N ILE A 112 21.35 -1.49 -3.27
CA ILE A 112 21.62 -1.35 -4.70
C ILE A 112 21.00 -0.05 -5.26
N PRO A 113 21.52 0.50 -6.37
CA PRO A 113 20.91 1.64 -7.03
C PRO A 113 19.46 1.34 -7.46
N VAL A 114 18.55 2.27 -7.15
CA VAL A 114 17.12 2.17 -7.52
C VAL A 114 16.77 3.29 -8.48
N VAL A 115 16.14 2.94 -9.60
CA VAL A 115 15.54 3.89 -10.53
C VAL A 115 14.03 3.81 -10.40
N ALA A 116 13.43 4.84 -9.80
CA ALA A 116 11.98 4.92 -9.63
C ALA A 116 11.33 5.57 -10.86
N VAL A 117 10.43 4.84 -11.53
CA VAL A 117 9.60 5.35 -12.62
C VAL A 117 8.23 5.76 -12.07
N VAL A 118 8.04 7.05 -11.85
CA VAL A 118 6.82 7.62 -11.24
C VAL A 118 5.99 8.39 -12.26
N ALA A 119 4.70 8.54 -11.98
CA ALA A 119 3.80 9.37 -12.79
C ALA A 119 2.74 10.03 -11.92
N ILE A 120 2.23 11.18 -12.39
CA ILE A 120 1.20 11.95 -11.68
C ILE A 120 -0.20 11.31 -11.74
N ARG A 121 -0.44 10.38 -12.67
CA ARG A 121 -1.72 9.69 -12.85
C ARG A 121 -1.53 8.25 -13.31
N THR A 122 -2.54 7.42 -13.05
CA THR A 122 -2.66 6.08 -13.62
C THR A 122 -2.84 6.17 -15.14
N GLY A 123 -2.31 5.19 -15.87
CA GLY A 123 -2.33 5.20 -17.34
C GLY A 123 -1.31 6.12 -18.01
N SER A 124 -0.49 6.87 -17.27
CA SER A 124 0.52 7.79 -17.84
C SER A 124 1.81 7.11 -18.34
N GLY A 125 1.78 5.82 -18.69
CA GLY A 125 2.90 5.16 -19.37
C GLY A 125 4.06 4.68 -18.48
N LYS A 126 3.85 4.46 -17.17
CA LYS A 126 4.88 3.92 -16.26
C LYS A 126 5.48 2.60 -16.78
N SER A 127 4.64 1.63 -17.16
CA SER A 127 5.09 0.30 -17.58
C SER A 127 5.92 0.34 -18.87
N PRO A 128 5.52 1.04 -19.95
CA PRO A 128 6.38 1.27 -21.12
C PRO A 128 7.73 1.92 -20.77
N VAL A 129 7.75 2.95 -19.93
CA VAL A 129 8.98 3.63 -19.53
C VAL A 129 9.89 2.69 -18.73
N SER A 130 9.35 1.94 -17.77
CA SER A 130 10.12 0.93 -17.01
C SER A 130 10.74 -0.13 -17.91
N ARG A 131 10.00 -0.63 -18.92
CA ARG A 131 10.52 -1.60 -19.90
C ARG A 131 11.64 -0.99 -20.75
N TYR A 132 11.46 0.24 -21.23
CA TYR A 132 12.49 0.95 -21.99
C TYR A 132 13.76 1.18 -21.16
N THR A 133 13.64 1.72 -19.95
CA THR A 133 14.75 1.98 -19.04
C THR A 133 15.49 0.69 -18.70
N SER A 134 14.78 -0.40 -18.41
CA SER A 134 15.37 -1.72 -18.18
C SER A 134 16.18 -2.21 -19.39
N LYS A 135 15.65 -2.07 -20.61
CA LYS A 135 16.35 -2.43 -21.84
C LYS A 135 17.64 -1.64 -22.05
N VAL A 136 17.61 -0.32 -21.82
CA VAL A 136 18.78 0.55 -21.95
C VAL A 136 19.87 0.14 -20.94
N LEU A 137 19.51 -0.01 -19.67
CA LEU A 137 20.46 -0.39 -18.61
C LEU A 137 21.08 -1.78 -18.85
N ARG A 138 20.27 -2.75 -19.32
CA ARG A 138 20.79 -4.07 -19.73
C ARG A 138 21.73 -3.97 -20.93
N GLY A 139 21.45 -3.10 -21.89
CA GLY A 139 22.32 -2.81 -23.04
C GLY A 139 23.69 -2.23 -22.63
N LEU A 140 23.76 -1.58 -21.47
CA LEU A 140 25.00 -1.11 -20.84
C LEU A 140 25.73 -2.20 -20.04
N GLY A 141 25.24 -3.45 -20.05
CA GLY A 141 25.85 -4.57 -19.33
C GLY A 141 25.43 -4.70 -17.86
N LEU A 142 24.45 -3.91 -17.38
CA LEU A 142 23.98 -3.99 -16.00
C LEU A 142 22.96 -5.11 -15.80
N LYS A 143 23.01 -5.75 -14.63
CA LYS A 143 21.95 -6.69 -14.18
C LYS A 143 20.78 -5.88 -13.62
N VAL A 144 19.61 -6.02 -14.22
CA VAL A 144 18.42 -5.23 -13.88
C VAL A 144 17.27 -6.14 -13.46
N GLY A 145 16.75 -5.92 -12.25
CA GLY A 145 15.48 -6.43 -11.76
C GLY A 145 14.38 -5.36 -11.85
N ILE A 146 13.15 -5.80 -12.13
CA ILE A 146 11.96 -4.94 -12.09
C ILE A 146 11.22 -5.25 -10.81
N ILE A 147 10.91 -4.21 -10.03
CA ILE A 147 10.11 -4.30 -8.80
C ILE A 147 8.80 -3.59 -9.06
N ARG A 148 7.69 -4.24 -8.71
CA ARG A 148 6.35 -3.67 -8.74
C ARG A 148 5.74 -3.73 -7.35
N HIS A 149 4.96 -2.72 -7.00
CA HIS A 149 4.16 -2.76 -5.78
C HIS A 149 2.97 -3.69 -6.03
N PRO A 150 2.77 -4.75 -5.23
CA PRO A 150 1.63 -5.63 -5.40
C PRO A 150 0.34 -4.88 -5.08
N MET A 151 -0.66 -5.04 -5.93
CA MET A 151 -2.03 -4.62 -5.63
C MET A 151 -2.53 -5.43 -4.44
N ALA A 152 -3.22 -4.79 -3.50
CA ALA A 152 -3.74 -5.44 -2.29
C ALA A 152 -5.05 -6.21 -2.57
N TYR A 153 -5.04 -7.11 -3.55
CA TYR A 153 -6.22 -7.87 -4.00
C TYR A 153 -6.13 -9.35 -3.61
N GLY A 154 -7.25 -9.91 -3.18
CA GLY A 154 -7.35 -11.32 -2.79
C GLY A 154 -6.55 -11.65 -1.52
N ASP A 155 -6.01 -12.87 -1.46
CA ASP A 155 -5.25 -13.33 -0.29
C ASP A 155 -3.84 -12.72 -0.24
N LEU A 156 -3.68 -11.67 0.57
CA LEU A 156 -2.41 -10.97 0.77
C LEU A 156 -1.27 -11.91 1.23
N ARG A 157 -1.59 -13.00 1.96
CA ARG A 157 -0.57 -13.93 2.46
C ARG A 157 0.08 -14.69 1.32
N LYS A 158 -0.72 -15.09 0.32
CA LYS A 158 -0.25 -15.77 -0.89
C LYS A 158 0.54 -14.84 -1.80
N LYS A 159 0.26 -13.54 -1.76
CA LYS A 159 0.88 -12.50 -2.60
C LYS A 159 1.98 -11.68 -1.92
N ARG A 160 2.44 -12.08 -0.73
CA ARG A 160 3.47 -11.35 0.05
C ARG A 160 4.76 -11.07 -0.74
N VAL A 161 5.18 -12.04 -1.56
CA VAL A 161 6.34 -11.95 -2.45
C VAL A 161 6.05 -12.81 -3.68
N MET A 162 6.08 -12.18 -4.85
CA MET A 162 5.90 -12.86 -6.13
C MET A 162 7.15 -12.68 -6.98
N LYS A 163 7.58 -13.76 -7.63
CA LYS A 163 8.67 -13.71 -8.61
C LYS A 163 8.12 -14.18 -9.94
N LEU A 164 8.03 -13.26 -10.88
CA LEU A 164 7.52 -13.47 -12.23
C LEU A 164 8.69 -13.29 -13.20
N SER A 165 9.10 -14.39 -13.84
CA SER A 165 10.23 -14.44 -14.77
C SER A 165 9.80 -14.89 -16.17
N SER A 166 8.67 -15.59 -16.28
CA SER A 166 8.03 -15.97 -17.55
C SER A 166 6.53 -15.70 -17.51
N ILE A 167 5.88 -15.83 -18.67
CA ILE A 167 4.41 -15.70 -18.78
C ILE A 167 3.69 -16.81 -18.00
N ASP A 168 4.28 -18.02 -17.93
CA ASP A 168 3.74 -19.15 -17.17
C ASP A 168 3.69 -18.87 -15.66
N ASP A 169 4.56 -17.99 -15.15
CA ASP A 169 4.52 -17.58 -13.75
C ASP A 169 3.24 -16.77 -13.42
N LEU A 170 2.56 -16.18 -14.40
CA LEU A 170 1.30 -15.44 -14.19
C LEU A 170 0.14 -16.35 -13.77
N ASP A 171 0.18 -17.63 -14.12
CA ASP A 171 -0.83 -18.62 -13.73
C ASP A 171 -0.48 -19.33 -12.41
N ARG A 172 0.75 -19.16 -11.93
CA ARG A 172 1.20 -19.71 -10.64
C ARG A 172 0.58 -18.98 -9.46
N TYR A 173 0.23 -17.71 -9.65
CA TYR A 173 -0.39 -16.87 -8.64
C TYR A 173 -1.85 -16.61 -9.02
N ASP A 174 -2.72 -16.50 -8.02
CA ASP A 174 -4.15 -16.19 -8.18
C ASP A 174 -4.33 -14.70 -8.50
N LEU A 175 -3.85 -14.29 -9.67
CA LEU A 175 -3.82 -12.92 -10.15
C LEU A 175 -5.15 -12.55 -10.80
N THR A 176 -5.65 -11.34 -10.51
CA THR A 176 -6.76 -10.77 -11.27
C THR A 176 -6.33 -10.46 -12.71
N ILE A 177 -7.30 -10.15 -13.59
CA ILE A 177 -7.00 -9.76 -14.98
C ILE A 177 -6.13 -8.50 -15.01
N GLU A 178 -6.45 -7.51 -14.18
CA GLU A 178 -5.70 -6.26 -14.04
C GLU A 178 -4.28 -6.50 -13.54
N GLU A 179 -4.09 -7.44 -12.60
CA GLU A 179 -2.76 -7.82 -12.13
C GLU A 179 -1.95 -8.54 -13.22
N LYS A 180 -2.58 -9.39 -14.03
CA LYS A 180 -1.90 -10.05 -15.16
C LYS A 180 -1.45 -9.03 -16.21
N GLU A 181 -2.32 -8.09 -16.58
CA GLU A 181 -1.99 -7.00 -17.51
C GLU A 181 -0.87 -6.11 -16.97
N ASP A 182 -0.85 -5.82 -15.67
CA ASP A 182 0.22 -5.02 -15.09
C ASP A 182 1.53 -5.80 -14.99
N TYR A 183 1.51 -7.04 -14.50
CA TYR A 183 2.71 -7.79 -14.14
C TYR A 183 3.38 -8.54 -15.30
N GLU A 184 2.74 -8.61 -16.47
CA GLU A 184 3.29 -9.29 -17.65
C GLU A 184 4.76 -8.85 -17.92
N PRO A 185 5.73 -9.79 -17.88
CA PRO A 185 7.17 -9.52 -17.98
C PRO A 185 7.61 -8.75 -19.24
#